data_AF-A0A7S1G133-F1
#
_entry.id   AF-A0A7S1G133-F1
#
_cell.length_a   1.000
_cell.length_b   1.000
_cell.length_c   1.000
_cell.angle_alpha   90.00
_cell.angle_beta   90.00
_cell.angle_gamma   90.00
#
_symmetry.space_group_name_H-M   'P 1'
#
loop_
_entity.id
_entity.type
_entity.pdbx_description
1 polymer ?
#
loop_
_entity_poly.entity_id
_entity_poly.type
_entity_poly.pdbx_seq_one_letter_code
_entity_poly.pdbx_strand_id
1 'polypeptide(L)'
;MITPDATTDRVAVHEAVAENGVDQRNDDDSPTTVKGRSCPLLGWCIPAYPQVGMKRKILMTLLIFIPVIIFIWLFSDLGLGYLTLKWARSCTQNAENLHDELLAVWGVMIFFMYFFDIEYWDKYRGGIFFRNMWLTVTFSILYFFILLSVEMLNGFFSLFLFVIFLPIYVLSIKRIAYPNLKPRDYSASFSEPMFIVSIITIATYAITTNLIFDSSFSDRISYIERGNNAECVPDFNSYTDCEDTCYDNNTTSTEGDCPDICHGIYNDCVHPFVIYCWPYLCAVVLFFLSFVCSFFSTEKIENDDEVVPKTFVQMWVLFFALLWIAVTLKGENQHMKYLEGMGFCLAVAIFLFVALTLSDPQYLRLLRVQIEKKLGAYVDFIWSLTFLIGLPIFLIYLAMSFLNQRIRRMRFLTRQMFCGGESEDTVAESVEATSVLSSSVCSKKSNGWLTEITSNQIRELEKMEISKLSEWAIYWGMAYVVSAFFSAYLNVVLSLVIEFTQSAPLWQMILYVIITGVTMFLNPVLPGAVIYVFAGIMLIPSYENSALASYEKSQFGDSKIGGLVLCCIISLITKLLACAMQQKVIGQYFSRYVKIRQMVNINSDLMRGTKLILSDSKFTLAKVSIL
;
A
#
# COMPACT_ATOMS: atom_id res chain seq x y z
N MET A 1 36.84 -25.99 61.84
CA MET A 1 36.91 -27.21 61.03
C MET A 1 37.24 -26.79 59.60
N ILE A 2 38.46 -27.12 59.18
CA ILE A 2 38.98 -27.23 57.79
C ILE A 2 38.92 -25.95 56.90
N THR A 3 40.09 -25.33 56.77
CA THR A 3 40.63 -24.45 55.70
C THR A 3 40.79 -25.20 54.35
N PRO A 4 41.37 -24.65 53.25
CA PRO A 4 41.41 -23.30 52.64
C PRO A 4 41.23 -23.33 51.08
N ASP A 5 41.40 -22.17 50.44
CA ASP A 5 41.98 -21.86 49.11
C ASP A 5 41.84 -22.81 47.91
N ALA A 6 41.38 -22.24 46.78
CA ALA A 6 42.00 -22.47 45.47
C ALA A 6 41.62 -21.35 44.48
N THR A 7 42.61 -20.49 44.21
CA THR A 7 42.76 -19.67 43.01
C THR A 7 42.57 -20.50 41.74
N THR A 8 41.80 -20.01 40.78
CA THR A 8 41.73 -20.62 39.43
C THR A 8 42.14 -19.60 38.38
N ASP A 9 43.15 -20.00 37.62
CA ASP A 9 43.84 -19.30 36.56
C ASP A 9 42.91 -18.84 35.44
N ARG A 10 43.07 -17.57 35.03
CA ARG A 10 42.63 -17.10 33.71
C ARG A 10 43.77 -17.28 32.73
N VAL A 11 43.65 -18.33 31.91
CA VAL A 11 44.44 -18.53 30.70
C VAL A 11 44.10 -17.41 29.71
N ALA A 12 45.04 -16.50 29.50
CA ALA A 12 45.02 -15.54 28.41
C ALA A 12 45.45 -16.25 27.12
N VAL A 13 44.49 -16.49 26.23
CA VAL A 13 44.78 -16.88 24.84
C VAL A 13 45.06 -15.59 24.06
N HIS A 14 46.34 -15.33 23.83
CA HIS A 14 46.80 -14.37 22.83
C HIS A 14 46.55 -14.96 21.44
N GLU A 15 45.53 -14.46 20.74
CA GLU A 15 45.37 -14.69 19.31
C GLU A 15 46.01 -13.51 18.57
N ALA A 16 47.19 -13.77 18.00
CA ALA A 16 47.93 -12.84 17.17
C ALA A 16 47.24 -12.75 15.79
N VAL A 17 46.52 -11.66 15.57
CA VAL A 17 46.07 -11.28 14.23
C VAL A 17 47.19 -10.51 13.55
N ALA A 18 47.76 -11.13 12.51
CA ALA A 18 48.75 -10.53 11.65
C ALA A 18 48.17 -9.30 10.93
N GLU A 19 48.71 -8.12 11.25
CA GLU A 19 48.55 -6.91 10.44
C GLU A 19 49.28 -7.10 9.11
N ASN A 20 48.53 -7.46 8.06
CA ASN A 20 48.98 -7.25 6.70
C ASN A 20 48.86 -5.75 6.40
N GLY A 21 50.02 -5.10 6.29
CA GLY A 21 50.16 -3.73 5.83
C GLY A 21 49.50 -3.55 4.46
N VAL A 22 48.40 -2.79 4.46
CA VAL A 22 47.83 -2.21 3.25
C VAL A 22 48.34 -0.78 3.19
N ASP A 23 49.17 -0.52 2.17
CA ASP A 23 49.64 0.80 1.76
C ASP A 23 48.47 1.79 1.70
N GLN A 24 48.41 2.72 2.65
CA GLN A 24 47.61 3.92 2.54
C GLN A 24 48.32 4.89 1.59
N ARG A 25 47.97 4.80 0.29
CA ARG A 25 48.16 5.92 -0.63
C ARG A 25 47.19 7.02 -0.25
N ASN A 26 47.75 8.11 0.26
CA ASN A 26 47.08 9.40 0.38
C ASN A 26 46.76 9.94 -1.02
N ASP A 27 45.56 9.65 -1.51
CA ASP A 27 44.90 10.46 -2.53
C ASP A 27 43.99 11.47 -1.80
N ASP A 28 44.59 12.63 -1.47
CA ASP A 28 43.89 13.84 -1.05
C ASP A 28 43.11 14.42 -2.25
N ASP A 29 41.99 13.79 -2.57
CA ASP A 29 40.93 14.40 -3.39
C ASP A 29 39.61 14.27 -2.62
N SER A 30 39.52 14.98 -1.50
CA SER A 30 38.25 15.19 -0.82
C SER A 30 37.34 16.01 -1.74
N PRO A 31 36.21 15.46 -2.25
CA PRO A 31 35.24 16.28 -2.94
C PRO A 31 34.69 17.26 -1.90
N THR A 32 34.95 18.54 -2.12
CA THR A 32 34.36 19.62 -1.34
C THR A 32 32.83 19.48 -1.43
N THR A 33 32.23 18.87 -0.41
CA THR A 33 30.78 18.77 -0.25
C THR A 33 30.25 20.18 -0.04
N VAL A 34 29.87 20.83 -1.14
CA VAL A 34 29.14 22.10 -1.12
C VAL A 34 27.83 21.83 -0.37
N LYS A 35 27.77 22.21 0.91
CA LYS A 35 26.53 22.28 1.69
C LYS A 35 25.64 23.34 1.03
N GLY A 36 24.88 22.93 0.03
CA GLY A 36 23.83 23.75 -0.56
C GLY A 36 22.82 24.11 0.53
N ARG A 37 22.65 25.41 0.79
CA ARG A 37 21.59 25.93 1.66
C ARG A 37 20.24 25.63 1.00
N SER A 38 19.63 24.50 1.34
CA SER A 38 18.24 24.20 0.98
C SER A 38 17.29 25.04 1.86
N CYS A 39 16.21 25.53 1.27
CA CYS A 39 15.16 26.26 1.99
C CYS A 39 14.59 25.40 3.14
N PRO A 40 14.60 25.89 4.41
CA PRO A 40 14.20 25.08 5.57
C PRO A 40 12.72 24.69 5.58
N LEU A 41 11.87 25.43 4.86
CA LEU A 41 10.41 25.22 4.85
C LEU A 41 9.96 24.06 3.95
N LEU A 42 10.70 23.77 2.88
CA LEU A 42 10.41 22.65 1.97
C LEU A 42 11.08 21.35 2.41
N GLY A 43 12.22 21.42 3.11
CA GLY A 43 13.04 20.27 3.46
C GLY A 43 12.47 19.34 4.54
N TRP A 44 11.40 19.73 5.24
CA TRP A 44 10.75 18.91 6.28
C TRP A 44 9.59 18.05 5.74
N CYS A 45 8.81 18.58 4.80
CA CYS A 45 7.70 17.84 4.19
C CYS A 45 8.15 16.98 2.99
N ILE A 46 9.24 17.38 2.34
CA ILE A 46 9.81 16.63 1.22
C ILE A 46 10.85 15.67 1.78
N PRO A 47 10.69 14.35 1.60
CA PRO A 47 11.72 13.38 1.96
C PRO A 47 13.01 13.64 1.15
N ALA A 48 13.96 14.35 1.76
CA ALA A 48 15.17 14.79 1.10
C ALA A 48 16.06 13.59 0.69
N TYR A 49 16.32 13.47 -0.61
CA TYR A 49 17.31 12.55 -1.19
C TYR A 49 18.50 13.38 -1.73
N PRO A 50 19.67 13.35 -1.08
CA PRO A 50 20.72 14.35 -1.29
C PRO A 50 21.65 14.09 -2.49
N GLN A 51 21.47 13.02 -3.27
CA GLN A 51 22.45 12.65 -4.31
C GLN A 51 22.03 12.92 -5.76
N VAL A 52 20.82 13.44 -5.99
CA VAL A 52 20.32 13.64 -7.35
C VAL A 52 20.36 15.12 -7.73
N GLY A 53 21.18 15.48 -8.72
CA GLY A 53 21.25 16.85 -9.22
C GLY A 53 19.87 17.39 -9.63
N MET A 54 19.61 18.68 -9.38
CA MET A 54 18.30 19.32 -9.58
C MET A 54 17.70 19.06 -10.97
N LYS A 55 18.51 19.05 -12.03
CA LYS A 55 18.08 18.73 -13.40
C LYS A 55 17.42 17.36 -13.50
N ARG A 56 17.97 16.35 -12.83
CA ARG A 56 17.41 14.99 -12.84
C ARG A 56 16.14 14.89 -11.99
N LYS A 57 16.04 15.64 -10.89
CA LYS A 57 14.79 15.75 -10.10
C LYS A 57 13.65 16.34 -10.93
N ILE A 58 13.91 17.42 -11.68
CA ILE A 58 12.93 18.03 -12.60
C ILE A 58 12.52 17.03 -13.68
N LEU A 59 13.49 16.36 -14.31
CA LEU A 59 13.20 15.34 -15.34
C LEU A 59 12.34 14.19 -14.80
N MET A 60 12.65 13.67 -13.61
CA MET A 60 11.84 12.62 -12.98
C MET A 60 10.43 13.08 -12.64
N THR A 61 10.28 14.33 -12.19
CA THR A 61 8.97 14.95 -11.93
C THR A 61 8.14 15.04 -13.22
N LEU A 62 8.75 15.51 -14.32
CA LEU A 62 8.10 15.56 -15.63
C LEU A 62 7.73 14.16 -16.15
N LEU A 63 8.58 13.16 -15.92
CA LEU A 63 8.29 11.77 -16.30
C LEU A 63 7.09 11.20 -15.53
N ILE A 64 6.93 11.52 -14.24
CA ILE A 64 5.76 11.10 -13.46
C ILE A 64 4.49 11.86 -13.87
N PHE A 65 4.60 13.11 -14.33
CA PHE A 65 3.44 13.85 -14.83
C PHE A 65 2.79 13.20 -16.06
N ILE A 66 3.58 12.58 -16.95
CA ILE A 66 3.06 11.96 -18.18
C ILE A 66 1.95 10.93 -17.91
N PRO A 67 2.17 9.86 -17.13
CA PRO A 67 1.12 8.89 -16.84
C PRO A 67 -0.04 9.51 -16.06
N VAL A 68 0.23 10.48 -15.17
CA VAL A 68 -0.83 11.14 -14.40
C VAL A 68 -1.77 11.94 -15.31
N ILE A 69 -1.23 12.75 -16.22
CA ILE A 69 -2.03 13.53 -17.16
C ILE A 69 -2.84 12.61 -18.08
N ILE A 70 -2.20 11.56 -18.62
CA ILE A 70 -2.88 10.59 -19.49
C ILE A 70 -4.05 9.94 -18.76
N PHE A 71 -3.85 9.49 -17.52
CA PHE A 71 -4.91 8.80 -16.78
C PHE A 71 -5.99 9.76 -16.26
N ILE A 72 -5.65 10.98 -15.85
CA ILE A 72 -6.66 12.00 -15.54
C ILE A 72 -7.51 12.25 -16.77
N TRP A 73 -6.89 12.42 -17.95
CA TRP A 73 -7.62 12.62 -19.19
C TRP A 73 -8.45 11.40 -19.59
N LEU A 74 -8.00 10.17 -19.36
CA LEU A 74 -8.76 8.97 -19.73
C LEU A 74 -9.90 8.64 -18.76
N PHE A 75 -9.72 8.85 -17.46
CA PHE A 75 -10.59 8.25 -16.42
C PHE A 75 -11.34 9.27 -15.56
N SER A 76 -11.08 10.57 -15.69
CA SER A 76 -11.81 11.60 -14.96
C SER A 76 -12.89 12.28 -15.78
N ASP A 77 -13.79 12.98 -15.09
CA ASP A 77 -14.82 13.84 -15.70
C ASP A 77 -14.20 14.99 -16.53
N LEU A 78 -12.95 15.37 -16.24
CA LEU A 78 -12.22 16.38 -17.01
C LEU A 78 -11.84 15.93 -18.43
N GLY A 79 -12.03 14.66 -18.77
CA GLY A 79 -11.68 14.10 -20.06
C GLY A 79 -12.67 13.04 -20.56
N LEU A 80 -12.18 11.86 -20.90
CA LEU A 80 -12.94 10.76 -21.50
C LEU A 80 -13.43 9.73 -20.46
N GLY A 81 -13.55 10.11 -19.18
CA GLY A 81 -13.89 9.19 -18.09
C GLY A 81 -15.15 8.36 -18.35
N TYR A 82 -16.27 9.01 -18.67
CA TYR A 82 -17.54 8.31 -18.96
C TYR A 82 -17.46 7.46 -20.22
N LEU A 83 -16.81 7.96 -21.29
CA LEU A 83 -16.68 7.20 -22.54
C LEU A 83 -15.82 5.95 -22.34
N THR A 84 -14.77 6.05 -21.53
CA THR A 84 -13.88 4.95 -21.19
C THR A 84 -14.58 3.95 -20.27
N LEU A 85 -15.43 4.41 -19.35
CA LEU A 85 -16.28 3.54 -18.54
C LEU A 85 -17.28 2.76 -19.41
N LYS A 86 -17.99 3.44 -20.31
CA LYS A 86 -18.93 2.80 -21.25
C LYS A 86 -18.25 1.78 -22.13
N TRP A 87 -17.07 2.14 -22.67
CA TRP A 87 -16.26 1.22 -23.46
C TRP A 87 -15.83 0.00 -22.63
N ALA A 88 -15.31 0.21 -21.43
CA ALA A 88 -14.90 -0.87 -20.54
C ALA A 88 -16.07 -1.81 -20.21
N ARG A 89 -17.25 -1.25 -19.92
CA ARG A 89 -18.46 -2.04 -19.61
C ARG A 89 -18.99 -2.81 -20.81
N SER A 90 -19.00 -2.18 -21.99
CA SER A 90 -19.36 -2.84 -23.24
C SER A 90 -18.38 -3.98 -23.56
N CYS A 91 -17.08 -3.78 -23.30
CA CYS A 91 -16.10 -4.85 -23.41
C CYS A 91 -16.39 -5.99 -22.42
N THR A 92 -16.72 -5.71 -21.15
CA THR A 92 -16.97 -6.76 -20.16
C THR A 92 -18.25 -7.54 -20.42
N GLN A 93 -19.35 -6.88 -20.79
CA GLN A 93 -20.61 -7.58 -21.11
C GLN A 93 -20.45 -8.55 -22.28
N ASN A 94 -19.63 -8.19 -23.27
CA ASN A 94 -19.30 -9.08 -24.38
C ASN A 94 -18.24 -10.13 -24.01
N ALA A 95 -17.57 -9.98 -22.87
CA ALA A 95 -16.40 -10.76 -22.45
C ALA A 95 -16.69 -11.71 -21.28
N GLU A 96 -17.93 -11.93 -20.86
CA GLU A 96 -18.24 -12.92 -19.80
C GLU A 96 -17.65 -14.30 -20.16
N ASN A 97 -17.76 -14.73 -21.42
CA ASN A 97 -17.10 -15.96 -21.89
C ASN A 97 -15.57 -15.79 -22.08
N LEU A 98 -15.12 -14.58 -22.40
CA LEU A 98 -13.71 -14.29 -22.65
C LEU A 98 -12.90 -14.28 -21.35
N HIS A 99 -13.51 -13.98 -20.20
CA HIS A 99 -12.81 -13.99 -18.91
C HIS A 99 -12.26 -15.39 -18.62
N ASP A 100 -13.12 -16.41 -18.70
CA ASP A 100 -12.75 -17.80 -18.47
C ASP A 100 -11.73 -18.30 -19.50
N GLU A 101 -11.92 -17.95 -20.78
CA GLU A 101 -10.97 -18.29 -21.84
C GLU A 101 -9.61 -17.64 -21.62
N LEU A 102 -9.58 -16.36 -21.23
CA LEU A 102 -8.34 -15.65 -20.99
C LEU A 102 -7.62 -16.27 -19.80
N LEU A 103 -8.32 -16.50 -18.69
CA LEU A 103 -7.80 -17.14 -17.47
C LEU A 103 -7.27 -18.55 -17.76
N ALA A 104 -7.92 -19.29 -18.66
CA ALA A 104 -7.41 -20.56 -19.17
C ALA A 104 -6.12 -20.37 -19.99
N VAL A 105 -6.08 -19.40 -20.92
CA VAL A 105 -4.87 -19.08 -21.71
C VAL A 105 -3.72 -18.65 -20.80
N TRP A 106 -3.99 -17.90 -19.73
CA TRP A 106 -3.03 -17.57 -18.67
C TRP A 106 -2.47 -18.78 -17.97
N GLY A 107 -3.38 -19.60 -17.45
CA GLY A 107 -3.03 -20.82 -16.77
C GLY A 107 -2.11 -21.64 -17.65
N VAL A 108 -2.48 -21.81 -18.92
CA VAL A 108 -1.70 -22.52 -19.93
C VAL A 108 -0.36 -21.85 -20.22
N MET A 109 -0.29 -20.53 -20.38
CA MET A 109 0.96 -19.82 -20.68
C MET A 109 1.93 -19.86 -19.49
N ILE A 110 1.47 -19.54 -18.27
CA ILE A 110 2.28 -19.62 -17.05
C ILE A 110 2.72 -21.06 -16.82
N PHE A 111 1.81 -22.02 -17.03
CA PHE A 111 2.13 -23.44 -16.99
C PHE A 111 3.25 -23.75 -17.98
N PHE A 112 3.13 -23.39 -19.25
CA PHE A 112 4.19 -23.62 -20.24
C PHE A 112 5.52 -22.96 -19.86
N MET A 113 5.49 -21.72 -19.37
CA MET A 113 6.69 -21.01 -18.92
C MET A 113 7.42 -21.76 -17.80
N TYR A 114 6.64 -22.24 -16.83
CA TYR A 114 7.17 -23.00 -15.71
C TYR A 114 7.69 -24.37 -16.17
N PHE A 115 6.94 -25.09 -17.00
CA PHE A 115 7.30 -26.43 -17.47
C PHE A 115 8.51 -26.47 -18.41
N PHE A 116 8.71 -25.42 -19.20
CA PHE A 116 9.86 -25.34 -20.10
C PHE A 116 11.10 -24.74 -19.44
N ASP A 117 11.02 -24.39 -18.16
CA ASP A 117 12.13 -23.82 -17.40
C ASP A 117 12.79 -22.67 -18.17
N ILE A 118 11.95 -21.77 -18.68
CA ILE A 118 12.40 -20.75 -19.64
C ILE A 118 13.46 -19.83 -19.03
N GLU A 119 13.49 -19.71 -17.70
CA GLU A 119 14.55 -19.02 -16.95
C GLU A 119 15.97 -19.53 -17.28
N TYR A 120 16.13 -20.80 -17.67
CA TYR A 120 17.41 -21.42 -18.01
C TYR A 120 17.75 -21.37 -19.50
N TRP A 121 16.91 -20.74 -20.34
CA TRP A 121 17.17 -20.68 -21.77
C TRP A 121 18.34 -19.74 -22.06
N ASP A 122 19.30 -20.24 -22.86
CA ASP A 122 20.58 -19.58 -23.10
C ASP A 122 20.45 -18.12 -23.57
N LYS A 123 21.35 -17.29 -23.03
CA LYS A 123 21.27 -15.81 -22.99
C LYS A 123 21.05 -15.13 -24.35
N TYR A 124 21.44 -15.75 -25.46
CA TYR A 124 21.48 -15.08 -26.77
C TYR A 124 20.21 -15.25 -27.62
N ARG A 125 19.67 -16.48 -27.75
CA ARG A 125 18.40 -16.73 -28.46
C ARG A 125 17.20 -16.79 -27.52
N GLY A 126 17.40 -17.23 -26.28
CA GLY A 126 16.38 -17.20 -25.23
C GLY A 126 16.05 -15.77 -24.80
N GLY A 127 17.02 -14.84 -24.82
CA GLY A 127 16.83 -13.48 -24.31
C GLY A 127 15.76 -12.65 -25.03
N ILE A 128 15.65 -12.74 -26.37
CA ILE A 128 14.63 -12.01 -27.13
C ILE A 128 13.24 -12.63 -26.92
N PHE A 129 13.16 -13.96 -27.02
CA PHE A 129 11.91 -14.69 -26.77
C PHE A 129 11.40 -14.46 -25.36
N PHE A 130 12.28 -14.56 -24.36
CA PHE A 130 11.98 -14.29 -22.95
C PHE A 130 11.53 -12.85 -22.72
N ARG A 131 12.18 -11.87 -23.36
CA ARG A 131 11.77 -10.47 -23.26
C ARG A 131 10.37 -10.25 -23.83
N ASN A 132 10.07 -10.80 -25.00
CA ASN A 132 8.77 -10.66 -25.64
C ASN A 132 7.68 -11.40 -24.84
N MET A 133 7.96 -12.62 -24.40
CA MET A 133 7.04 -13.41 -23.60
C MET A 133 6.78 -12.77 -22.23
N TRP A 134 7.81 -12.23 -21.57
CA TRP A 134 7.63 -11.48 -20.32
C TRP A 134 6.80 -10.22 -20.53
N LEU A 135 7.00 -9.50 -21.64
CA LEU A 135 6.13 -8.38 -22.01
C LEU A 135 4.70 -8.86 -22.23
N THR A 136 4.47 -9.95 -22.96
CA THR A 136 3.13 -10.54 -23.14
C THR A 136 2.49 -10.91 -21.80
N VAL A 137 3.22 -11.60 -20.91
CA VAL A 137 2.79 -11.93 -19.54
C VAL A 137 2.49 -10.67 -18.74
N THR A 138 3.27 -9.62 -18.87
CA THR A 138 3.03 -8.39 -18.11
C THR A 138 1.81 -7.64 -18.65
N PHE A 139 1.72 -7.46 -19.96
CA PHE A 139 0.61 -6.78 -20.64
C PHE A 139 -0.70 -7.49 -20.41
N SER A 140 -0.64 -8.80 -20.53
CA SER A 140 -1.83 -9.58 -20.39
C SER A 140 -2.20 -9.60 -18.86
N ILE A 141 -1.26 -9.62 -17.89
CA ILE A 141 -1.60 -9.59 -16.44
C ILE A 141 -2.32 -8.28 -16.15
N LEU A 142 -1.82 -7.18 -16.71
CA LEU A 142 -2.49 -5.89 -16.73
C LEU A 142 -3.91 -6.02 -17.31
N TYR A 143 -4.08 -6.67 -18.47
CA TYR A 143 -5.39 -6.89 -19.08
C TYR A 143 -6.34 -7.74 -18.22
N PHE A 144 -5.84 -8.81 -17.59
CA PHE A 144 -6.63 -9.63 -16.66
C PHE A 144 -7.08 -8.82 -15.45
N PHE A 145 -6.18 -8.05 -14.87
CA PHE A 145 -6.50 -7.16 -13.77
C PHE A 145 -7.49 -6.06 -14.18
N ILE A 146 -7.42 -5.57 -15.43
CA ILE A 146 -8.44 -4.68 -15.99
C ILE A 146 -9.80 -5.37 -16.01
N LEU A 147 -9.89 -6.60 -16.52
CA LEU A 147 -11.16 -7.35 -16.55
C LEU A 147 -11.70 -7.63 -15.14
N LEU A 148 -10.86 -8.18 -14.26
CA LEU A 148 -11.26 -8.55 -12.89
C LEU A 148 -11.66 -7.32 -12.06
N SER A 149 -11.04 -6.17 -12.32
CA SER A 149 -11.38 -4.93 -11.61
C SER A 149 -12.65 -4.25 -12.13
N VAL A 150 -13.11 -4.53 -13.35
CA VAL A 150 -14.41 -4.00 -13.80
C VAL A 150 -15.56 -4.70 -13.07
N GLU A 151 -15.49 -6.02 -12.86
CA GLU A 151 -16.53 -6.77 -12.14
C GLU A 151 -16.42 -6.60 -10.62
N MET A 152 -15.22 -6.77 -10.05
CA MET A 152 -15.07 -6.87 -8.59
C MET A 152 -14.98 -5.51 -7.89
N LEU A 153 -14.48 -4.48 -8.59
CA LEU A 153 -14.08 -3.22 -7.96
C LEU A 153 -15.05 -2.05 -8.21
N ASN A 154 -16.28 -2.30 -8.72
CA ASN A 154 -17.40 -1.34 -8.73
C ASN A 154 -16.99 0.14 -8.97
N GLY A 155 -16.21 0.39 -10.04
CA GLY A 155 -15.74 1.73 -10.42
C GLY A 155 -14.29 2.09 -10.10
N PHE A 156 -13.59 1.36 -9.22
CA PHE A 156 -12.17 1.60 -8.89
C PHE A 156 -11.17 0.96 -9.87
N PHE A 157 -11.65 0.32 -10.94
CA PHE A 157 -10.81 -0.36 -11.93
C PHE A 157 -9.71 0.53 -12.50
N SER A 158 -10.04 1.78 -12.79
CA SER A 158 -9.11 2.75 -13.38
C SER A 158 -7.99 3.14 -12.42
N LEU A 159 -8.29 3.23 -11.13
CA LEU A 159 -7.29 3.49 -10.10
C LEU A 159 -6.37 2.28 -9.90
N PHE A 160 -6.92 1.07 -9.97
CA PHE A 160 -6.12 -0.15 -9.92
C PHE A 160 -5.18 -0.28 -11.13
N LEU A 161 -5.67 0.05 -12.32
CA LEU A 161 -4.87 0.13 -13.55
C LEU A 161 -3.72 1.11 -13.37
N PHE A 162 -4.00 2.31 -12.84
CA PHE A 162 -2.97 3.33 -12.56
C PHE A 162 -1.92 2.83 -11.58
N VAL A 163 -2.37 2.21 -10.49
CA VAL A 163 -1.54 1.61 -9.45
C VAL A 163 -0.57 0.56 -10.00
N ILE A 164 -1.03 -0.32 -10.90
CA ILE A 164 -0.19 -1.35 -11.50
C ILE A 164 0.73 -0.77 -12.57
N PHE A 165 0.20 0.15 -13.37
CA PHE A 165 0.92 0.76 -14.48
C PHE A 165 2.10 1.60 -14.01
N LEU A 166 1.94 2.39 -12.94
CA LEU A 166 2.94 3.35 -12.51
C LEU A 166 4.29 2.71 -12.12
N PRO A 167 4.36 1.64 -11.29
CA PRO A 167 5.61 0.94 -10.99
C PRO A 167 6.26 0.33 -12.23
N ILE A 168 5.46 -0.27 -13.12
CA ILE A 168 5.94 -0.85 -14.39
C ILE A 168 6.54 0.24 -15.29
N TYR A 169 5.87 1.38 -15.39
CA TYR A 169 6.32 2.55 -16.15
C TYR A 169 7.65 3.08 -15.61
N VAL A 170 7.76 3.29 -14.30
CA VAL A 170 8.98 3.77 -13.64
C VAL A 170 10.15 2.81 -13.86
N LEU A 171 9.95 1.50 -13.72
CA LEU A 171 10.99 0.50 -13.95
C LEU A 171 11.37 0.35 -15.43
N SER A 172 10.42 0.57 -16.33
CA SER A 172 10.70 0.61 -17.76
C SER A 172 11.63 1.77 -18.09
N ILE A 173 11.39 2.95 -17.53
CA ILE A 173 12.31 4.10 -17.64
C ILE A 173 13.67 3.76 -17.04
N LYS A 174 13.72 3.11 -15.87
CA LYS A 174 14.98 2.63 -15.28
C LYS A 174 15.78 1.83 -16.28
N ARG A 175 15.14 0.84 -16.90
CA ARG A 175 15.79 -0.11 -17.80
C ARG A 175 16.31 0.56 -19.06
N ILE A 176 15.60 1.57 -19.57
CA ILE A 176 15.95 2.29 -20.80
C ILE A 176 16.97 3.39 -20.54
N ALA A 177 16.67 4.29 -19.60
CA ALA A 177 17.45 5.52 -19.40
C ALA A 177 18.54 5.41 -18.32
N TYR A 178 18.42 4.45 -17.39
CA TYR A 178 19.28 4.36 -16.20
C TYR A 178 19.73 2.91 -15.90
N PRO A 179 20.33 2.19 -16.87
CA PRO A 179 20.67 0.78 -16.70
C PRO A 179 21.63 0.53 -15.53
N ASN A 180 22.59 1.45 -15.32
CA ASN A 180 23.68 1.33 -14.36
C ASN A 180 23.29 1.65 -12.90
N LEU A 181 22.13 2.27 -12.68
CA LEU A 181 21.67 2.58 -11.34
C LEU A 181 21.08 1.34 -10.68
N LYS A 182 21.36 1.15 -9.39
CA LYS A 182 20.71 0.10 -8.61
C LYS A 182 19.19 0.40 -8.56
N PRO A 183 18.30 -0.59 -8.75
CA PRO A 183 16.85 -0.38 -8.73
C PRO A 183 16.36 0.34 -7.46
N ARG A 184 17.00 0.08 -6.33
CA ARG A 184 16.73 0.70 -5.04
C ARG A 184 16.98 2.22 -5.04
N ASP A 185 18.20 2.64 -5.35
CA ASP A 185 18.57 4.06 -5.39
C ASP A 185 17.74 4.82 -6.44
N TYR A 186 17.43 4.14 -7.55
CA TYR A 186 16.52 4.65 -8.55
C TYR A 186 15.10 4.83 -8.01
N SER A 187 14.52 3.84 -7.34
CA SER A 187 13.17 3.93 -6.76
C SER A 187 13.10 5.00 -5.67
N ALA A 188 14.13 5.10 -4.82
CA ALA A 188 14.21 6.11 -3.78
C ALA A 188 14.20 7.54 -4.35
N SER A 189 14.79 7.74 -5.53
CA SER A 189 14.80 9.05 -6.19
C SER A 189 13.43 9.55 -6.67
N PHE A 190 12.39 8.70 -6.70
CA PHE A 190 11.01 9.09 -7.04
C PHE A 190 10.20 9.63 -5.86
N SER A 191 10.72 9.55 -4.64
CA SER A 191 10.00 10.02 -3.46
C SER A 191 9.62 11.51 -3.57
N GLU A 192 10.58 12.40 -3.81
CA GLU A 192 10.27 13.83 -3.96
C GLU A 192 9.41 14.13 -5.21
N PRO A 193 9.73 13.60 -6.42
CA PRO A 193 8.89 13.79 -7.60
C PRO A 193 7.43 13.38 -7.42
N MET A 194 7.17 12.19 -6.86
CA MET A 194 5.79 11.71 -6.66
C MET A 194 5.04 12.57 -5.65
N PHE A 195 5.71 13.02 -4.58
CA PHE A 195 5.12 13.94 -3.62
C PHE A 195 4.75 15.27 -4.28
N ILE A 196 5.66 15.89 -5.04
CA ILE A 196 5.40 17.15 -5.74
C ILE A 196 4.24 17.01 -6.72
N VAL A 197 4.22 15.95 -7.53
CA VAL A 197 3.12 15.68 -8.46
C VAL A 197 1.81 15.52 -7.71
N SER A 198 1.78 14.79 -6.58
CA SER A 198 0.57 14.62 -5.78
C SER A 198 -0.01 15.94 -5.28
N ILE A 199 0.82 16.84 -4.74
CA ILE A 199 0.36 18.15 -4.24
C ILE A 199 -0.14 19.02 -5.38
N ILE A 200 0.54 19.03 -6.52
CA ILE A 200 0.11 19.77 -7.71
C ILE A 200 -1.23 19.22 -8.20
N THR A 201 -1.40 17.90 -8.30
CA THR A 201 -2.67 17.29 -8.72
C THR A 201 -3.82 17.61 -7.76
N ILE A 202 -3.60 17.59 -6.43
CA ILE A 202 -4.61 18.01 -5.45
C ILE A 202 -4.98 19.48 -5.63
N ALA A 203 -3.98 20.36 -5.76
CA ALA A 203 -4.21 21.78 -5.93
C ALA A 203 -4.95 22.07 -7.24
N THR A 204 -4.54 21.45 -8.35
CA THR A 204 -5.23 21.58 -9.64
C THR A 204 -6.66 21.07 -9.54
N TYR A 205 -6.90 19.91 -8.90
CA TYR A 205 -8.24 19.38 -8.71
C TYR A 205 -9.12 20.34 -7.88
N ALA A 206 -8.61 20.87 -6.77
CA ALA A 206 -9.32 21.85 -5.94
C ALA A 206 -9.63 23.14 -6.73
N ILE A 207 -8.68 23.63 -7.53
CA ILE A 207 -8.88 24.81 -8.38
C ILE A 207 -9.93 24.54 -9.45
N THR A 208 -9.85 23.42 -10.17
CA THR A 208 -10.81 23.08 -11.23
C THR A 208 -12.21 22.91 -10.67
N THR A 209 -12.34 22.22 -9.53
CA THR A 209 -13.65 21.95 -8.91
C THR A 209 -14.29 23.18 -8.29
N ASN A 210 -13.53 24.16 -7.81
CA ASN A 210 -14.10 25.37 -7.19
C ASN A 210 -14.19 26.57 -8.14
N LEU A 211 -13.32 26.70 -9.15
CA LEU A 211 -13.27 27.90 -10.00
C LEU A 211 -13.87 27.72 -11.39
N ILE A 212 -13.83 26.50 -11.94
CA ILE A 212 -14.21 26.25 -13.34
C ILE A 212 -15.59 25.61 -13.42
N PHE A 213 -15.84 24.62 -12.55
CA PHE A 213 -17.14 24.00 -12.43
C PHE A 213 -17.90 24.67 -11.30
N ASP A 214 -18.71 25.66 -11.64
CA ASP A 214 -19.66 26.31 -10.72
C ASP A 214 -20.69 25.28 -10.18
N SER A 215 -20.77 24.11 -10.82
CA SER A 215 -21.51 22.96 -10.32
C SER A 215 -20.65 22.11 -9.39
N SER A 216 -20.85 22.34 -8.09
CA SER A 216 -20.45 21.39 -7.06
C SER A 216 -20.93 19.98 -7.47
N PHE A 217 -20.22 18.91 -7.10
CA PHE A 217 -20.75 17.54 -7.31
C PHE A 217 -22.15 17.34 -6.69
N SER A 218 -22.51 18.21 -5.74
CA SER A 218 -23.79 18.28 -5.08
C SER A 218 -24.91 18.87 -5.94
N ASP A 219 -24.62 19.43 -7.11
CA ASP A 219 -25.65 20.01 -7.97
C ASP A 219 -26.55 18.89 -8.49
N ARG A 220 -27.80 18.94 -8.07
CA ARG A 220 -28.83 17.89 -8.24
C ARG A 220 -28.95 17.40 -9.67
N ILE A 221 -29.04 18.33 -10.62
CA ILE A 221 -29.17 18.02 -12.06
C ILE A 221 -27.91 17.31 -12.57
N SER A 222 -26.73 17.76 -12.12
CA SER A 222 -25.47 17.15 -12.53
C SER A 222 -25.31 15.72 -12.03
N TYR A 223 -25.89 15.35 -10.88
CA TYR A 223 -25.78 13.99 -10.36
C TYR A 223 -26.62 12.99 -11.18
N ILE A 224 -27.86 13.36 -11.52
CA ILE A 224 -28.74 12.54 -12.38
C ILE A 224 -28.14 12.41 -13.78
N GLU A 225 -27.66 13.52 -14.36
CA GLU A 225 -27.02 13.51 -15.67
C GLU A 225 -25.76 12.63 -15.68
N ARG A 226 -24.89 12.75 -14.66
CA ARG A 226 -23.71 11.91 -14.52
C ARG A 226 -24.06 10.44 -14.28
N GLY A 227 -25.10 10.14 -13.51
CA GLY A 227 -25.62 8.79 -13.30
C GLY A 227 -26.09 8.14 -14.61
N ASN A 228 -26.85 8.90 -15.41
CA ASN A 228 -27.29 8.48 -16.73
C ASN A 228 -26.11 8.31 -17.71
N ASN A 229 -25.16 9.25 -17.69
CA ASN A 229 -23.93 9.17 -18.50
C ASN A 229 -23.03 7.99 -18.08
N ALA A 230 -23.09 7.54 -16.84
CA ALA A 230 -22.39 6.33 -16.38
C ALA A 230 -23.19 5.04 -16.64
N GLU A 231 -24.38 5.12 -17.23
CA GLU A 231 -25.30 3.99 -17.46
C GLU A 231 -25.61 3.24 -16.16
N CYS A 232 -25.71 3.98 -15.06
CA CYS A 232 -26.14 3.41 -13.80
C CYS A 232 -27.57 2.88 -13.91
N VAL A 233 -27.85 1.73 -13.28
CA VAL A 233 -29.23 1.25 -13.17
C VAL A 233 -29.90 2.09 -12.08
N PRO A 234 -30.97 2.83 -12.39
CA PRO A 234 -31.73 3.58 -11.38
C PRO A 234 -32.45 2.61 -10.42
N ASP A 235 -32.43 2.89 -9.12
CA ASP A 235 -33.19 2.14 -8.13
C ASP A 235 -34.62 2.69 -7.98
N PHE A 236 -35.53 2.23 -8.85
CA PHE A 236 -36.95 2.59 -8.73
C PHE A 236 -37.70 1.78 -7.66
N ASN A 237 -37.11 0.72 -7.09
CA ASN A 237 -37.77 -0.07 -6.05
C ASN A 237 -37.85 0.71 -4.73
N SER A 238 -36.80 1.45 -4.41
CA SER A 238 -36.78 2.34 -3.24
C SER A 238 -37.48 3.67 -3.50
N TYR A 239 -37.66 4.04 -4.77
CA TYR A 239 -38.13 5.37 -5.21
C TYR A 239 -39.21 5.26 -6.31
N THR A 240 -40.33 4.62 -6.00
CA THR A 240 -41.39 4.31 -6.99
C THR A 240 -42.02 5.56 -7.61
N ASP A 241 -42.12 6.66 -6.87
CA ASP A 241 -42.77 7.90 -7.34
C ASP A 241 -41.94 8.68 -8.36
N CYS A 242 -40.68 8.27 -8.57
CA CYS A 242 -39.71 9.00 -9.37
C CYS A 242 -39.59 8.53 -10.81
N GLU A 243 -40.14 7.35 -11.14
CA GLU A 243 -40.09 6.78 -12.48
C GLU A 243 -40.80 7.69 -13.48
N ASP A 244 -42.04 8.11 -13.18
CA ASP A 244 -42.85 8.92 -14.09
C ASP A 244 -42.52 10.42 -14.08
N THR A 245 -41.98 10.95 -12.97
CA THR A 245 -41.78 12.40 -12.78
C THR A 245 -40.41 12.89 -13.23
N CYS A 246 -39.37 12.06 -13.12
CA CYS A 246 -38.00 12.48 -13.38
C CYS A 246 -37.35 11.78 -14.57
N TYR A 247 -37.97 10.73 -15.09
CA TYR A 247 -37.39 9.89 -16.14
C TYR A 247 -38.32 9.80 -17.36
N ASP A 248 -38.35 10.84 -18.18
CA ASP A 248 -39.05 10.79 -19.47
C ASP A 248 -38.09 10.26 -20.56
N ASN A 249 -38.28 9.00 -20.96
CA ASN A 249 -37.43 8.27 -21.92
C ASN A 249 -37.22 8.99 -23.26
N ASN A 250 -38.06 9.98 -23.60
CA ASN A 250 -38.05 10.64 -24.91
C ASN A 250 -37.53 12.08 -24.91
N THR A 251 -37.31 12.70 -23.75
CA THR A 251 -36.84 14.09 -23.70
C THR A 251 -35.76 14.27 -22.64
N THR A 252 -34.53 14.52 -23.08
CA THR A 252 -33.40 14.88 -22.22
C THR A 252 -33.54 16.27 -21.56
N SER A 253 -34.68 16.94 -21.70
CA SER A 253 -34.96 18.22 -21.07
C SER A 253 -35.53 18.04 -19.67
N THR A 254 -34.64 18.00 -18.68
CA THR A 254 -34.94 18.06 -17.24
C THR A 254 -35.35 19.47 -16.80
N GLU A 255 -36.26 20.13 -17.52
CA GLU A 255 -36.82 21.43 -17.10
C GLU A 255 -38.01 21.28 -16.12
N GLY A 256 -38.39 20.04 -15.77
CA GLY A 256 -39.40 19.77 -14.73
C GLY A 256 -38.79 19.72 -13.33
N ASP A 257 -39.47 20.31 -12.34
CA ASP A 257 -39.17 20.20 -10.91
C ASP A 257 -39.26 18.74 -10.43
N CYS A 258 -38.15 17.99 -10.55
CA CYS A 258 -38.03 16.64 -10.01
C CYS A 258 -38.07 16.70 -8.46
N PRO A 259 -38.91 15.90 -7.77
CA PRO A 259 -39.00 15.91 -6.31
C PRO A 259 -37.68 15.60 -5.62
N ASP A 260 -37.43 16.22 -4.46
CA ASP A 260 -36.18 16.06 -3.70
C ASP A 260 -35.87 14.63 -3.25
N ILE A 261 -36.90 13.78 -3.19
CA ILE A 261 -36.78 12.38 -2.82
C ILE A 261 -36.06 11.59 -3.94
N CYS A 262 -36.16 12.04 -5.19
CA CYS A 262 -35.65 11.35 -6.38
C CYS A 262 -34.14 11.52 -6.61
N HIS A 263 -33.46 12.36 -5.84
CA HIS A 263 -32.00 12.52 -5.94
C HIS A 263 -31.25 11.24 -5.55
N GLY A 264 -31.89 10.37 -4.76
CA GLY A 264 -31.28 9.14 -4.26
C GLY A 264 -31.30 7.94 -5.22
N ILE A 265 -31.93 8.06 -6.39
CA ILE A 265 -32.12 6.93 -7.33
C ILE A 265 -30.80 6.31 -7.79
N TYR A 266 -29.73 7.11 -7.85
CA TYR A 266 -28.40 6.66 -8.26
C TYR A 266 -27.42 6.49 -7.09
N ASN A 267 -27.87 6.54 -5.82
CA ASN A 267 -26.99 6.46 -4.65
C ASN A 267 -26.16 5.16 -4.60
N ASP A 268 -26.70 4.09 -5.17
CA ASP A 268 -26.05 2.78 -5.27
C ASP A 268 -24.95 2.77 -6.35
N CYS A 269 -24.96 3.74 -7.25
CA CYS A 269 -23.99 3.85 -8.33
C CYS A 269 -22.77 4.68 -7.94
N VAL A 270 -21.65 3.97 -7.88
CA VAL A 270 -20.34 4.49 -7.45
C VAL A 270 -19.60 5.25 -8.56
N HIS A 271 -19.87 4.87 -9.80
CA HIS A 271 -19.07 5.27 -10.96
C HIS A 271 -18.99 6.80 -11.16
N PRO A 272 -20.09 7.57 -11.08
CA PRO A 272 -20.03 9.03 -11.23
C PRO A 272 -19.12 9.68 -10.20
N PHE A 273 -19.20 9.23 -8.95
CA PHE A 273 -18.37 9.74 -7.87
C PHE A 273 -16.88 9.42 -8.09
N VAL A 274 -16.57 8.19 -8.49
CA VAL A 274 -15.17 7.80 -8.73
C VAL A 274 -14.58 8.54 -9.92
N ILE A 275 -15.33 8.73 -11.01
CA ILE A 275 -14.90 9.50 -12.18
C ILE A 275 -14.67 10.97 -11.80
N TYR A 276 -15.55 11.54 -10.97
CA TYR A 276 -15.41 12.91 -10.47
C TYR A 276 -14.21 13.07 -9.53
N CYS A 277 -14.04 12.19 -8.55
CA CYS A 277 -12.94 12.24 -7.57
C CYS A 277 -11.63 11.62 -8.08
N TRP A 278 -11.59 11.13 -9.31
CA TRP A 278 -10.44 10.38 -9.84
C TRP A 278 -9.09 11.11 -9.68
N PRO A 279 -8.96 12.41 -10.03
CA PRO A 279 -7.68 13.11 -9.91
C PRO A 279 -7.19 13.18 -8.45
N TYR A 280 -8.12 13.38 -7.50
CA TYR A 280 -7.80 13.37 -6.08
C TYR A 280 -7.33 11.99 -5.62
N LEU A 281 -8.04 10.92 -6.00
CA LEU A 281 -7.66 9.56 -5.63
C LEU A 281 -6.29 9.17 -6.20
N CYS A 282 -6.00 9.54 -7.45
CA CYS A 282 -4.68 9.38 -8.07
C CYS A 282 -3.59 10.11 -7.28
N ALA A 283 -3.85 11.35 -6.85
CA ALA A 283 -2.91 12.11 -6.06
C ALA A 283 -2.65 11.47 -4.68
N VAL A 284 -3.69 10.95 -4.03
CA VAL A 284 -3.55 10.22 -2.75
C VAL A 284 -2.67 8.99 -2.92
N VAL A 285 -2.86 8.21 -3.99
CA VAL A 285 -2.00 7.05 -4.31
C VAL A 285 -0.54 7.49 -4.50
N LEU A 286 -0.30 8.55 -5.27
CA LEU A 286 1.05 9.10 -5.48
C LEU A 286 1.69 9.60 -4.19
N PHE A 287 0.91 10.26 -3.34
CA PHE A 287 1.34 10.72 -2.03
C PHE A 287 1.81 9.53 -1.20
N PHE A 288 1.03 8.45 -1.10
CA PHE A 288 1.44 7.25 -0.37
C PHE A 288 2.65 6.54 -1.00
N LEU A 289 2.69 6.39 -2.31
CA LEU A 289 3.85 5.80 -3.00
C LEU A 289 5.12 6.64 -2.80
N SER A 290 4.99 7.97 -2.66
CA SER A 290 6.12 8.85 -2.34
C SER A 290 6.76 8.48 -1.00
N PHE A 291 5.94 8.18 0.03
CA PHE A 291 6.45 7.70 1.32
C PHE A 291 7.13 6.36 1.17
N VAL A 292 6.51 5.39 0.47
CA VAL A 292 7.11 4.08 0.19
C VAL A 292 8.48 4.24 -0.45
N CYS A 293 8.62 5.12 -1.44
CA CYS A 293 9.88 5.43 -2.10
C CYS A 293 10.92 6.00 -1.12
N SER A 294 10.52 6.86 -0.19
CA SER A 294 11.43 7.44 0.81
C SER A 294 12.11 6.37 1.66
N PHE A 295 11.44 5.25 1.94
CA PHE A 295 11.99 4.17 2.77
C PHE A 295 13.08 3.36 2.07
N PHE A 296 13.14 3.39 0.73
CA PHE A 296 14.22 2.74 0.01
C PHE A 296 15.54 3.51 0.08
N SER A 297 15.57 4.74 0.61
CA SER A 297 16.81 5.50 0.74
C SER A 297 17.79 4.82 1.71
N THR A 298 18.96 4.43 1.19
CA THR A 298 20.07 3.74 1.87
C THR A 298 20.77 4.60 2.91
N GLU A 299 20.84 5.90 2.67
CA GLU A 299 21.72 6.82 3.41
C GLU A 299 21.30 7.02 4.88
N LYS A 300 20.04 6.71 5.21
CA LYS A 300 19.55 6.73 6.60
C LYS A 300 19.87 5.44 7.37
N ILE A 301 20.19 4.35 6.70
CA ILE A 301 20.41 3.06 7.37
C ILE A 301 21.80 3.04 8.00
N GLU A 302 22.82 3.56 7.29
CA GLU A 302 24.22 3.44 7.72
C GLU A 302 24.55 4.19 9.03
N ASN A 303 23.76 5.20 9.40
CA ASN A 303 23.95 5.97 10.64
C ASN A 303 22.86 5.74 11.70
N ASP A 304 21.71 5.15 11.35
CA ASP A 304 20.54 4.97 12.23
C ASP A 304 19.91 3.58 12.01
N ASP A 305 20.75 2.55 12.13
CA ASP A 305 20.45 1.14 11.81
C ASP A 305 19.18 0.61 12.49
N GLU A 306 18.70 1.21 13.58
CA GLU A 306 17.56 0.70 14.36
C GLU A 306 16.20 1.36 14.06
N VAL A 307 16.15 2.67 13.77
CA VAL A 307 14.89 3.44 13.90
C VAL A 307 13.98 3.33 12.66
N VAL A 308 14.55 3.34 11.46
CA VAL A 308 13.77 3.53 10.22
C VAL A 308 12.80 2.37 9.91
N PRO A 309 13.20 1.08 9.98
CA PRO A 309 12.30 -0.03 9.64
C PRO A 309 11.14 -0.19 10.64
N LYS A 310 11.38 0.17 11.91
CA LYS A 310 10.36 0.06 12.96
C LYS A 310 9.27 1.10 12.75
N THR A 311 9.63 2.35 12.49
CA THR A 311 8.68 3.43 12.21
C THR A 311 7.86 3.15 10.94
N PHE A 312 8.47 2.55 9.92
CA PHE A 312 7.77 2.10 8.72
C PHE A 312 6.67 1.09 9.05
N VAL A 313 7.03 -0.04 9.68
CA VAL A 313 6.06 -1.08 10.03
C VAL A 313 4.97 -0.52 10.95
N GLN A 314 5.32 0.33 11.92
CA GLN A 314 4.36 0.96 12.81
C GLN A 314 3.38 1.87 12.07
N MET A 315 3.86 2.70 11.14
CA MET A 315 3.01 3.58 10.33
C MET A 315 2.05 2.78 9.45
N TRP A 316 2.51 1.65 8.89
CA TRP A 316 1.66 0.77 8.07
C TRP A 316 0.67 -0.04 8.87
N VAL A 317 1.09 -0.62 9.98
CA VAL A 317 0.17 -1.31 10.90
C VAL A 317 -0.90 -0.32 11.37
N LEU A 318 -0.52 0.92 11.69
CA LEU A 318 -1.46 1.97 12.04
C LEU A 318 -2.37 2.33 10.85
N PHE A 319 -1.84 2.48 9.64
CA PHE A 319 -2.63 2.79 8.45
C PHE A 319 -3.64 1.67 8.13
N PHE A 320 -3.21 0.41 8.07
CA PHE A 320 -4.09 -0.73 7.83
C PHE A 320 -5.07 -0.96 8.97
N ALA A 321 -4.68 -0.71 10.23
CA ALA A 321 -5.61 -0.75 11.35
C ALA A 321 -6.65 0.37 11.25
N LEU A 322 -6.26 1.59 10.87
CA LEU A 322 -7.19 2.69 10.65
C LEU A 322 -8.12 2.41 9.46
N LEU A 323 -7.59 1.84 8.38
CA LEU A 323 -8.39 1.44 7.23
C LEU A 323 -9.37 0.33 7.61
N TRP A 324 -8.93 -0.70 8.34
CA TRP A 324 -9.77 -1.76 8.87
C TRP A 324 -10.86 -1.20 9.80
N ILE A 325 -10.50 -0.32 10.72
CA ILE A 325 -11.46 0.31 11.64
C ILE A 325 -12.46 1.15 10.84
N ALA A 326 -12.02 1.90 9.83
CA ALA A 326 -12.92 2.67 8.98
C ALA A 326 -13.84 1.78 8.12
N VAL A 327 -13.38 0.60 7.70
CA VAL A 327 -14.20 -0.41 7.00
C VAL A 327 -15.20 -1.08 7.96
N THR A 328 -14.81 -1.34 9.21
CA THR A 328 -15.64 -2.04 10.21
C THR A 328 -16.62 -1.13 10.95
N LEU A 329 -16.35 0.17 11.09
CA LEU A 329 -17.28 1.17 11.65
C LEU A 329 -18.37 1.60 10.67
N LYS A 330 -18.67 0.79 9.67
CA LYS A 330 -19.43 1.23 8.51
C LYS A 330 -20.90 0.83 8.56
N GLY A 331 -21.24 -0.29 9.19
CA GLY A 331 -22.53 -0.91 8.93
C GLY A 331 -22.74 -1.14 7.41
N GLU A 332 -23.97 -1.43 7.01
CA GLU A 332 -24.33 -1.79 5.64
C GLU A 332 -24.33 -0.61 4.63
N ASN A 333 -23.82 0.56 5.01
CA ASN A 333 -23.92 1.78 4.19
C ASN A 333 -23.02 1.70 2.94
N GLN A 334 -23.64 1.78 1.75
CA GLN A 334 -23.00 1.56 0.45
C GLN A 334 -21.82 2.52 0.15
N HIS A 335 -21.88 3.77 0.64
CA HIS A 335 -20.91 4.84 0.33
C HIS A 335 -19.47 4.63 0.81
N MET A 336 -19.19 3.65 1.66
CA MET A 336 -17.82 3.38 2.12
C MET A 336 -17.24 2.09 1.51
N LYS A 337 -17.87 1.48 0.49
CA LYS A 337 -17.21 0.46 -0.36
C LYS A 337 -15.96 1.04 -1.04
N TYR A 338 -15.92 2.37 -1.13
CA TYR A 338 -14.87 3.15 -1.77
C TYR A 338 -13.55 3.07 -1.02
N LEU A 339 -13.61 3.12 0.30
CA LEU A 339 -12.43 3.11 1.15
C LEU A 339 -11.74 1.74 1.12
N GLU A 340 -12.53 0.66 1.09
CA GLU A 340 -12.03 -0.71 0.95
C GLU A 340 -11.34 -0.90 -0.41
N GLY A 341 -12.02 -0.54 -1.50
CA GLY A 341 -11.45 -0.61 -2.85
C GLY A 341 -10.15 0.20 -2.97
N MET A 342 -10.15 1.45 -2.48
CA MET A 342 -8.95 2.29 -2.45
C MET A 342 -7.84 1.69 -1.59
N GLY A 343 -8.17 1.17 -0.41
CA GLY A 343 -7.21 0.52 0.50
C GLY A 343 -6.58 -0.72 -0.11
N PHE A 344 -7.37 -1.56 -0.76
CA PHE A 344 -6.89 -2.72 -1.51
C PHE A 344 -5.98 -2.30 -2.66
N CYS A 345 -6.39 -1.33 -3.47
CA CYS A 345 -5.55 -0.79 -4.53
C CYS A 345 -4.22 -0.27 -3.99
N LEU A 346 -4.23 0.47 -2.88
CA LEU A 346 -3.01 0.97 -2.25
C LEU A 346 -2.11 -0.19 -1.79
N ALA A 347 -2.68 -1.20 -1.13
CA ALA A 347 -1.96 -2.38 -0.68
C ALA A 347 -1.27 -3.10 -1.85
N VAL A 348 -1.98 -3.28 -2.96
CA VAL A 348 -1.42 -3.88 -4.18
C VAL A 348 -0.33 -2.99 -4.79
N ALA A 349 -0.51 -1.68 -4.80
CA ALA A 349 0.51 -0.73 -5.28
C ALA A 349 1.83 -0.89 -4.53
N ILE A 350 1.73 -0.91 -3.21
CA ILE A 350 2.89 -1.04 -2.32
C ILE A 350 3.53 -2.40 -2.52
N PHE A 351 2.74 -3.47 -2.50
CA PHE A 351 3.26 -4.82 -2.67
C PHE A 351 3.98 -4.98 -4.01
N LEU A 352 3.38 -4.49 -5.11
CA LEU A 352 3.99 -4.52 -6.44
C LEU A 352 5.28 -3.72 -6.47
N PHE A 353 5.26 -2.49 -5.93
CA PHE A 353 6.43 -1.63 -5.89
C PHE A 353 7.56 -2.25 -5.07
N VAL A 354 7.25 -2.79 -3.88
CA VAL A 354 8.19 -3.53 -3.03
C VAL A 354 8.71 -4.76 -3.76
N ALA A 355 7.86 -5.64 -4.29
CA ALA A 355 8.28 -6.86 -4.98
C ALA A 355 9.22 -6.56 -6.15
N LEU A 356 8.92 -5.52 -6.93
CA LEU A 356 9.74 -5.13 -8.08
C LEU A 356 11.06 -4.47 -7.67
N THR A 357 11.06 -3.62 -6.63
CA THR A 357 12.29 -3.00 -6.11
C THR A 357 13.18 -4.02 -5.40
N LEU A 358 12.58 -5.03 -4.77
CA LEU A 358 13.26 -6.06 -3.98
C LEU A 358 13.61 -7.33 -4.76
N SER A 359 13.45 -7.33 -6.09
CA SER A 359 13.72 -8.51 -6.92
C SER A 359 15.19 -8.99 -6.89
N ASP A 360 16.12 -8.24 -6.28
CA ASP A 360 17.51 -8.68 -6.12
C ASP A 360 17.63 -9.73 -4.99
N PRO A 361 18.02 -10.98 -5.29
CA PRO A 361 18.11 -12.05 -4.29
C PRO A 361 19.15 -11.77 -3.20
N GLN A 362 20.18 -10.96 -3.47
CA GLN A 362 21.16 -10.60 -2.44
C GLN A 362 20.51 -9.72 -1.37
N TYR A 363 19.62 -8.82 -1.78
CA TYR A 363 18.96 -7.91 -0.88
C TYR A 363 17.89 -8.59 -0.03
N LEU A 364 17.14 -9.54 -0.61
CA LEU A 364 16.19 -10.36 0.16
C LEU A 364 16.88 -11.10 1.31
N ARG A 365 18.13 -11.55 1.11
CA ARG A 365 18.94 -12.15 2.19
C ARG A 365 19.28 -11.14 3.28
N LEU A 366 19.73 -9.93 2.91
CA LEU A 366 20.03 -8.87 3.88
C LEU A 366 18.80 -8.44 4.67
N LEU A 367 17.66 -8.25 3.99
CA LEU A 367 16.39 -7.96 4.65
C LEU A 367 15.97 -9.08 5.58
N ARG A 368 16.09 -10.35 5.17
CA ARG A 368 15.78 -11.50 6.02
C ARG A 368 16.58 -11.44 7.31
N VAL A 369 17.89 -11.21 7.22
CA VAL A 369 18.78 -11.08 8.39
C VAL A 369 18.39 -9.89 9.27
N GLN A 370 18.06 -8.74 8.69
CA GLN A 370 17.64 -7.57 9.45
C GLN A 370 16.28 -7.76 10.13
N ILE A 371 15.32 -8.36 9.44
CA ILE A 371 14.00 -8.73 9.96
C ILE A 371 14.18 -9.74 11.08
N GLU A 372 14.98 -10.78 10.90
CA GLU A 372 15.25 -11.78 11.93
C GLU A 372 15.92 -11.17 13.17
N LYS A 373 16.88 -10.26 12.98
CA LYS A 373 17.54 -9.55 14.09
C LYS A 373 16.58 -8.66 14.88
N LYS A 374 15.63 -7.98 14.21
CA LYS A 374 14.73 -7.00 14.87
C LYS A 374 13.40 -7.57 15.32
N LEU A 375 12.84 -8.46 14.52
CA LEU A 375 11.51 -9.04 14.66
C LEU A 375 11.58 -10.51 15.03
N GLY A 376 12.73 -11.10 15.34
CA GLY A 376 12.86 -12.55 15.57
C GLY A 376 11.75 -13.18 16.42
N ALA A 377 11.27 -12.50 17.47
CA ALA A 377 10.14 -12.95 18.29
C ALA A 377 8.78 -12.94 17.57
N TYR A 378 8.59 -12.05 16.59
CA TYR A 378 7.40 -11.88 15.76
C TYR A 378 7.52 -12.51 14.36
N VAL A 379 8.69 -13.02 13.99
CA VAL A 379 8.91 -13.64 12.67
C VAL A 379 8.01 -14.86 12.51
N ASP A 380 7.90 -15.70 13.54
CA ASP A 380 6.99 -16.86 13.54
C ASP A 380 5.52 -16.44 13.38
N PHE A 381 5.13 -15.33 14.02
CA PHE A 381 3.79 -14.75 13.90
C PHE A 381 3.48 -14.33 12.46
N ILE A 382 4.43 -13.69 11.76
CA ILE A 382 4.27 -13.28 10.35
C ILE A 382 4.26 -14.51 9.41
N TRP A 383 5.18 -15.46 9.63
CA TRP A 383 5.24 -16.68 8.82
C TRP A 383 3.96 -17.50 8.95
N SER A 384 3.34 -17.54 10.13
CA SER A 384 2.08 -18.29 10.32
C SER A 384 0.95 -17.69 9.49
N LEU A 385 0.86 -16.36 9.38
CA LEU A 385 -0.12 -15.69 8.53
C LEU A 385 0.16 -15.96 7.05
N THR A 386 1.43 -15.87 6.65
CA THR A 386 1.85 -16.16 5.27
C THR A 386 1.59 -17.62 4.92
N PHE A 387 1.78 -18.54 5.86
CA PHE A 387 1.46 -19.95 5.69
C PHE A 387 -0.05 -20.15 5.55
N LEU A 388 -0.88 -19.54 6.40
CA LEU A 388 -2.34 -19.64 6.32
C LEU A 388 -2.89 -19.18 4.96
N ILE A 389 -2.46 -18.01 4.49
CA ILE A 389 -2.90 -17.43 3.22
C ILE A 389 -2.26 -18.15 2.03
N GLY A 390 -0.99 -18.52 2.16
CA GLY A 390 -0.18 -19.10 1.09
C GLY A 390 -0.35 -20.60 0.91
N LEU A 391 -0.93 -21.33 1.87
CA LEU A 391 -1.05 -22.79 1.81
C LEU A 391 -1.76 -23.28 0.53
N PRO A 392 -2.91 -22.73 0.10
CA PRO A 392 -3.55 -23.16 -1.14
C PRO A 392 -2.64 -22.96 -2.36
N ILE A 393 -1.96 -21.80 -2.42
CA ILE A 393 -1.02 -21.47 -3.50
C ILE A 393 0.19 -22.40 -3.47
N PHE A 394 0.71 -22.71 -2.28
CA PHE A 394 1.84 -23.60 -2.09
C PHE A 394 1.51 -25.04 -2.52
N LEU A 395 0.30 -25.54 -2.23
CA LEU A 395 -0.15 -26.85 -2.70
C LEU A 395 -0.19 -26.93 -4.24
N ILE A 396 -0.70 -25.89 -4.89
CA ILE A 396 -0.69 -25.78 -6.35
C ILE A 396 0.76 -25.74 -6.87
N TYR A 397 1.64 -24.95 -6.23
CA TYR A 397 3.05 -24.88 -6.58
C TYR A 397 3.77 -26.23 -6.45
N LEU A 398 3.50 -26.99 -5.38
CA LEU A 398 4.04 -28.34 -5.20
C LEU A 398 3.58 -29.31 -6.30
N ALA A 399 2.29 -29.27 -6.65
CA ALA A 399 1.74 -30.08 -7.73
C ALA A 399 2.42 -29.74 -9.07
N MET A 400 2.60 -28.44 -9.36
CA MET A 400 3.31 -27.95 -10.54
C MET A 400 4.77 -28.40 -10.56
N SER A 401 5.48 -28.31 -9.44
CA SER A 401 6.88 -28.73 -9.33
C SER A 401 7.06 -30.23 -9.56
N PHE A 402 6.16 -31.06 -9.00
CA PHE A 402 6.15 -32.49 -9.23
C PHE A 402 5.93 -32.82 -10.72
N LEU A 403 4.97 -32.17 -11.36
CA LEU A 403 4.73 -32.37 -12.79
C LEU A 403 5.92 -31.92 -13.64
N ASN A 404 6.54 -30.77 -13.33
CA ASN A 404 7.70 -30.28 -14.06
C ASN A 404 8.87 -31.28 -13.98
N GLN A 405 9.15 -31.81 -12.78
CA GLN A 405 10.16 -32.85 -12.60
C GLN A 405 9.84 -34.14 -13.36
N ARG A 406 8.56 -34.54 -13.42
CA ARG A 406 8.12 -35.70 -14.22
C ARG A 406 8.36 -35.48 -15.72
N ILE A 407 8.07 -34.29 -16.24
CA ILE A 407 8.34 -33.96 -17.65
C ILE A 407 9.84 -33.92 -17.95
N ARG A 408 10.68 -33.37 -17.06
CA ARG A 408 12.14 -33.42 -17.22
C ARG A 408 12.65 -34.86 -17.34
N ARG A 409 12.14 -35.77 -16.50
CA ARG A 409 12.47 -37.21 -16.58
C ARG A 409 12.01 -37.83 -17.90
N MET A 410 10.80 -37.53 -18.36
CA MET A 410 10.31 -38.02 -19.65
C MET A 410 11.18 -37.50 -20.80
N ARG A 411 11.53 -36.21 -20.82
CA ARG A 411 12.45 -35.64 -21.84
C ARG A 411 13.81 -36.31 -21.84
N PHE A 412 14.37 -36.62 -20.67
CA PHE A 412 15.64 -37.35 -20.57
C PHE A 412 15.52 -38.76 -21.17
N LEU A 413 14.46 -39.50 -20.84
CA LEU A 413 14.20 -40.84 -21.39
C LEU A 413 13.99 -40.79 -22.91
N THR A 414 13.22 -39.82 -23.41
CA THR A 414 13.02 -39.60 -24.85
C THR A 414 14.34 -39.28 -25.54
N ARG A 415 15.18 -38.40 -24.98
CA ARG A 415 16.49 -38.09 -25.55
C ARG A 415 17.41 -39.31 -25.57
N GLN A 416 17.39 -40.14 -24.53
CA GLN A 416 18.17 -41.37 -24.48
C GLN A 416 17.70 -42.41 -25.52
N MET A 417 16.41 -42.45 -25.84
CA MET A 417 15.87 -43.30 -26.90
C MET A 417 16.16 -42.77 -28.31
N PHE A 418 16.13 -41.45 -28.53
CA PHE A 418 16.26 -40.85 -29.88
C PHE A 418 17.69 -40.45 -30.26
N CYS A 419 18.54 -40.04 -29.31
CA CYS A 419 19.97 -39.84 -29.54
C CYS A 419 20.69 -41.16 -29.31
N GLY A 420 20.29 -42.18 -30.08
CA GLY A 420 20.67 -43.59 -29.93
C GLY A 420 22.10 -43.78 -29.43
N GLY A 421 22.26 -44.70 -28.47
CA GLY A 421 23.55 -45.05 -27.92
C GLY A 421 24.56 -45.28 -29.03
N GLU A 422 25.44 -44.30 -29.24
CA GLU A 422 26.80 -44.62 -29.64
C GLU A 422 27.33 -45.48 -28.51
N SER A 423 27.36 -46.78 -28.76
CA SER A 423 27.99 -47.78 -27.93
C SER A 423 29.37 -47.27 -27.53
N GLU A 424 29.58 -47.13 -26.22
CA GLU A 424 30.78 -46.64 -25.54
C GLU A 424 31.98 -47.60 -25.69
N ASP A 425 32.01 -48.44 -26.74
CA ASP A 425 32.91 -49.58 -26.88
C ASP A 425 34.07 -49.37 -27.87
N THR A 426 34.27 -48.18 -28.47
CA THR A 426 35.32 -47.98 -29.50
C THR A 426 36.35 -46.86 -29.30
N VAL A 427 36.43 -46.18 -28.14
CA VAL A 427 37.48 -45.16 -27.90
C VAL A 427 38.18 -45.36 -26.55
N ALA A 428 38.59 -46.59 -26.26
CA ALA A 428 39.36 -46.93 -25.06
C ALA A 428 40.89 -46.84 -25.24
N GLU A 429 41.44 -46.36 -26.37
CA GLU A 429 42.88 -46.59 -26.63
C GLU A 429 43.74 -45.44 -27.16
N SER A 430 43.40 -44.15 -27.03
CA SER A 430 44.41 -43.13 -27.44
C SER A 430 44.34 -41.69 -26.91
N VAL A 431 43.66 -41.37 -25.80
CA VAL A 431 43.72 -39.99 -25.26
C VAL A 431 43.91 -39.96 -23.74
N GLU A 432 45.02 -40.56 -23.28
CA GLU A 432 45.70 -40.12 -22.06
C GLU A 432 46.47 -38.82 -22.38
N ALA A 433 45.93 -37.64 -22.02
CA ALA A 433 46.74 -36.45 -21.65
C ALA A 433 45.93 -35.19 -21.31
N THR A 434 44.64 -35.08 -21.64
CA THR A 434 43.93 -33.78 -21.53
C THR A 434 42.71 -33.81 -20.60
N SER A 435 42.80 -34.56 -19.49
CA SER A 435 41.65 -34.95 -18.65
C SER A 435 41.64 -34.38 -17.22
N VAL A 436 42.11 -33.14 -16.98
CA VAL A 436 42.14 -32.57 -15.60
C VAL A 436 41.20 -31.37 -15.39
N LEU A 437 40.53 -30.81 -16.40
CA LEU A 437 39.73 -29.57 -16.19
C LEU A 437 38.25 -29.57 -16.62
N SER A 438 37.65 -30.70 -16.98
CA SER A 438 36.24 -30.73 -17.43
C SER A 438 35.33 -31.73 -16.72
N SER A 439 35.77 -32.35 -15.61
CA SER A 439 35.02 -33.42 -14.93
C SER A 439 34.12 -32.96 -13.77
N SER A 440 34.01 -31.67 -13.45
CA SER A 440 33.30 -31.21 -12.24
C SER A 440 31.84 -30.78 -12.40
N VAL A 441 31.23 -30.87 -13.60
CA VAL A 441 29.86 -30.35 -13.82
C VAL A 441 28.87 -31.41 -14.34
N CYS A 442 29.18 -32.71 -14.22
CA CYS A 442 28.13 -33.73 -14.22
C CYS A 442 27.55 -33.86 -12.80
N SER A 443 26.72 -32.87 -12.47
CA SER A 443 25.87 -32.80 -11.28
C SER A 443 25.23 -34.15 -10.97
N LYS A 444 25.38 -34.61 -9.71
CA LYS A 444 24.74 -35.80 -9.15
C LYS A 444 23.28 -35.86 -9.61
N LYS A 445 22.89 -36.95 -10.29
CA LYS A 445 21.49 -37.30 -10.58
C LYS A 445 20.69 -37.31 -9.27
N SER A 446 20.02 -36.20 -8.99
CA SER A 446 19.04 -36.12 -7.91
C SER A 446 17.83 -36.98 -8.32
N ASN A 447 17.68 -38.15 -7.69
CA ASN A 447 16.53 -39.03 -7.87
C ASN A 447 15.23 -38.49 -7.21
N GLY A 448 15.21 -37.20 -6.84
CA GLY A 448 14.07 -36.55 -6.21
C GLY A 448 12.85 -36.42 -7.13
N TRP A 449 11.66 -36.55 -6.53
CA TRP A 449 10.36 -36.41 -7.20
C TRP A 449 9.98 -34.94 -7.45
N LEU A 450 10.69 -34.01 -6.83
CA LEU A 450 10.49 -32.57 -6.94
C LEU A 450 11.69 -31.90 -7.59
N THR A 451 11.49 -30.68 -8.09
CA THR A 451 12.61 -29.87 -8.58
C THR A 451 13.58 -29.56 -7.43
N GLU A 452 14.85 -29.28 -7.76
CA GLU A 452 15.87 -28.99 -6.75
C GLU A 452 15.53 -27.75 -5.91
N ILE A 453 14.97 -26.71 -6.55
CA ILE A 453 14.51 -25.49 -5.88
C ILE A 453 13.43 -25.82 -4.86
N THR A 454 12.37 -26.52 -5.27
CA THR A 454 11.28 -26.90 -4.36
C THR A 454 11.76 -27.86 -3.27
N SER A 455 12.68 -28.77 -3.59
CA SER A 455 13.26 -29.68 -2.60
C SER A 455 14.06 -28.92 -1.53
N ASN A 456 14.80 -27.88 -1.94
CA ASN A 456 15.51 -27.01 -1.01
C ASN A 456 14.54 -26.18 -0.16
N GLN A 457 13.47 -25.65 -0.75
CA GLN A 457 12.41 -24.95 -0.01
C GLN A 457 11.70 -25.85 0.99
N ILE A 458 11.39 -27.09 0.63
CA ILE A 458 10.80 -28.06 1.56
C ILE A 458 11.76 -28.40 2.69
N ARG A 459 13.06 -28.58 2.41
CA ARG A 459 14.07 -28.78 3.47
C ARG A 459 14.20 -27.55 4.38
N GLU A 460 14.01 -26.35 3.86
CA GLU A 460 13.90 -25.14 4.69
C GLU A 460 12.64 -25.16 5.55
N LEU A 461 11.50 -25.58 5.01
CA LEU A 461 10.24 -25.75 5.77
C LEU A 461 10.33 -26.85 6.82
N GLU A 462 11.06 -27.94 6.54
CA GLU A 462 11.28 -29.04 7.48
C GLU A 462 12.14 -28.60 8.69
N LYS A 463 13.02 -27.62 8.49
CA LYS A 463 13.76 -26.98 9.58
C LYS A 463 12.88 -26.06 10.43
N MET A 464 11.73 -25.64 9.92
CA MET A 464 10.81 -24.83 10.70
C MET A 464 10.06 -25.72 11.70
N GLU A 465 9.90 -25.23 12.93
CA GLU A 465 9.11 -25.91 13.94
C GLU A 465 7.61 -25.76 13.60
N ILE A 466 7.09 -26.66 12.77
CA ILE A 466 5.69 -26.65 12.28
C ILE A 466 4.69 -26.58 13.45
N SER A 467 5.03 -27.15 14.61
CA SER A 467 4.23 -27.05 15.84
C SER A 467 3.99 -25.60 16.25
N LYS A 468 5.04 -24.78 16.38
CA LYS A 468 4.93 -23.35 16.71
C LYS A 468 4.14 -22.58 15.65
N LEU A 469 4.39 -22.88 14.37
CA LEU A 469 3.70 -22.23 13.26
C LEU A 469 2.19 -22.51 13.29
N SER A 470 1.81 -23.77 13.58
CA SER A 470 0.41 -24.20 13.66
C SER A 470 -0.31 -23.56 14.87
N GLU A 471 0.39 -23.38 15.99
CA GLU A 471 -0.16 -22.69 17.17
C GLU A 471 -0.52 -21.23 16.83
N TRP A 472 0.40 -20.50 16.20
CA TRP A 472 0.16 -19.14 15.73
C TRP A 472 -0.93 -19.05 14.66
N ALA A 473 -1.02 -20.03 13.75
CA ALA A 473 -2.10 -20.09 12.78
C ALA A 473 -3.48 -20.25 13.44
N ILE A 474 -3.58 -21.04 14.51
CA ILE A 474 -4.80 -21.16 15.31
C ILE A 474 -5.13 -19.82 15.99
N TYR A 475 -4.15 -19.12 16.55
CA TYR A 475 -4.37 -17.77 17.10
C TYR A 475 -4.86 -16.77 16.05
N TRP A 476 -4.36 -16.82 14.81
CA TRP A 476 -4.88 -16.01 13.71
C TRP A 476 -6.32 -16.37 13.34
N GLY A 477 -6.65 -17.65 13.29
CA GLY A 477 -8.02 -18.11 13.05
C GLY A 477 -8.98 -17.62 14.14
N MET A 478 -8.59 -17.74 15.41
CA MET A 478 -9.36 -17.20 16.53
C MET A 478 -9.48 -15.68 16.47
N ALA A 479 -8.39 -14.97 16.18
CA ALA A 479 -8.39 -13.51 16.05
C ALA A 479 -9.29 -13.05 14.90
N TYR A 480 -9.31 -13.77 13.78
CA TYR A 480 -10.22 -13.51 12.66
C TYR A 480 -11.69 -13.70 13.05
N VAL A 481 -12.03 -14.83 13.68
CA VAL A 481 -13.41 -15.11 14.13
C VAL A 481 -13.88 -14.07 15.16
N VAL A 482 -13.02 -13.73 16.13
CA VAL A 482 -13.32 -12.69 17.12
C VAL A 482 -13.47 -11.33 16.46
N SER A 483 -12.59 -10.97 15.52
CA SER A 483 -12.67 -9.71 14.77
C SER A 483 -13.93 -9.62 13.91
N ALA A 484 -14.30 -10.70 13.22
CA ALA A 484 -15.53 -10.77 12.43
C ALA A 484 -16.77 -10.63 13.31
N PHE A 485 -16.83 -11.35 14.43
CA PHE A 485 -17.92 -11.23 15.40
C PHE A 485 -18.00 -9.82 16.00
N PHE A 486 -16.84 -9.26 16.39
CA PHE A 486 -16.76 -7.91 16.94
C PHE A 486 -17.18 -6.85 15.91
N SER A 487 -16.81 -7.01 14.64
CA SER A 487 -17.25 -6.12 13.55
C SER A 487 -18.76 -6.20 13.34
N ALA A 488 -19.35 -7.39 13.34
CA ALA A 488 -20.80 -7.55 13.22
C ALA A 488 -21.53 -6.90 14.41
N TYR A 489 -21.02 -7.12 15.63
CA TYR A 489 -21.56 -6.49 16.83
C TYR A 489 -21.43 -4.96 16.80
N LEU A 490 -20.28 -4.43 16.39
CA LEU A 490 -20.07 -2.99 16.22
C LEU A 490 -21.02 -2.39 15.21
N ASN A 491 -21.34 -3.09 14.11
CA ASN A 491 -22.31 -2.62 13.13
C ASN A 491 -23.72 -2.49 13.74
N VAL A 492 -24.14 -3.44 14.59
CA VAL A 492 -25.42 -3.37 15.31
C VAL A 492 -25.43 -2.23 16.34
N VAL A 493 -24.34 -2.05 17.08
CA VAL A 493 -24.22 -0.92 18.02
C VAL A 493 -24.23 0.40 17.26
N LEU A 494 -23.54 0.47 16.13
CA LEU A 494 -23.48 1.67 15.31
C LEU A 494 -24.85 2.00 14.70
N SER A 495 -25.59 1.01 14.19
CA SER A 495 -26.94 1.25 13.67
C SER A 495 -27.88 1.76 14.76
N LEU A 496 -27.79 1.19 15.97
CA LEU A 496 -28.52 1.66 17.14
C LEU A 496 -28.12 3.09 17.54
N VAL A 497 -26.82 3.41 17.51
CA VAL A 497 -26.35 4.78 17.75
C VAL A 497 -26.90 5.72 16.68
N ILE A 498 -26.84 5.36 15.40
CA ILE A 498 -27.37 6.17 14.29
C ILE A 498 -28.86 6.46 14.49
N GLU A 499 -29.67 5.45 14.87
CA GLU A 499 -31.10 5.63 15.14
C GLU A 499 -31.35 6.63 16.28
N PHE A 500 -30.62 6.52 17.39
CA PHE A 500 -30.71 7.49 18.49
C PHE A 500 -30.25 8.89 18.09
N THR A 501 -29.32 8.96 17.14
CA THR A 501 -28.64 10.17 16.72
C THR A 501 -29.47 10.97 15.71
N GLN A 502 -30.24 10.30 14.84
CA GLN A 502 -31.08 10.96 13.83
C GLN A 502 -32.16 11.88 14.42
N SER A 503 -32.61 11.62 15.64
CA SER A 503 -33.62 12.43 16.33
C SER A 503 -33.03 13.58 17.17
N ALA A 504 -31.70 13.63 17.32
CA ALA A 504 -31.05 14.55 18.24
C ALA A 504 -30.82 15.93 17.59
N PRO A 505 -31.12 17.05 18.28
CA PRO A 505 -30.75 18.38 17.82
C PRO A 505 -29.22 18.56 17.76
N LEU A 506 -28.75 19.43 16.87
CA LEU A 506 -27.33 19.68 16.60
C LEU A 506 -26.46 19.87 17.87
N TRP A 507 -26.96 20.58 18.89
CA TRP A 507 -26.17 20.80 20.11
C TRP A 507 -25.91 19.52 20.90
N GLN A 508 -26.85 18.56 20.90
CA GLN A 508 -26.66 17.24 21.52
C GLN A 508 -25.63 16.43 20.75
N MET A 509 -25.65 16.52 19.43
CA MET A 509 -24.67 15.89 18.55
C MET A 509 -23.24 16.35 18.84
N ILE A 510 -23.06 17.67 18.96
CA ILE A 510 -21.78 18.27 19.36
C ILE A 510 -21.33 17.72 20.71
N LEU A 511 -22.24 17.65 21.70
CA LEU A 511 -21.94 17.13 23.02
C LEU A 511 -21.52 15.64 22.97
N TYR A 512 -22.22 14.81 22.21
CA TYR A 512 -21.88 13.40 22.04
C TYR A 512 -20.51 13.21 21.40
N VAL A 513 -20.17 13.97 20.36
CA VAL A 513 -18.85 13.93 19.71
C VAL A 513 -17.75 14.35 20.67
N ILE A 514 -17.95 15.40 21.47
CA ILE A 514 -16.95 15.86 22.46
C ILE A 514 -16.75 14.79 23.54
N ILE A 515 -17.82 14.26 24.14
CA ILE A 515 -17.72 13.26 25.22
C ILE A 515 -17.07 11.98 24.70
N THR A 516 -17.53 11.48 23.56
CA THR A 516 -16.99 10.26 22.94
C THR A 516 -15.53 10.48 22.52
N GLY A 517 -15.20 11.62 21.94
CA GLY A 517 -13.83 11.93 21.55
C GLY A 517 -12.88 12.04 22.72
N VAL A 518 -13.28 12.73 23.79
CA VAL A 518 -12.47 12.85 25.01
C VAL A 518 -12.26 11.47 25.66
N THR A 519 -13.31 10.65 25.76
CA THR A 519 -13.19 9.29 26.32
C THR A 519 -12.30 8.38 25.47
N MET A 520 -12.43 8.43 24.13
CA MET A 520 -11.54 7.70 23.22
C MET A 520 -10.09 8.16 23.33
N PHE A 521 -9.82 9.48 23.40
CA PHE A 521 -8.45 9.97 23.58
C PHE A 521 -7.86 9.62 24.95
N LEU A 522 -8.67 9.55 26.00
CA LEU A 522 -8.21 9.12 27.33
C LEU A 522 -7.90 7.62 27.38
N ASN A 523 -8.45 6.82 26.47
CA ASN A 523 -8.18 5.39 26.37
C ASN A 523 -6.95 5.12 25.47
N PRO A 524 -5.84 4.61 26.01
CA PRO A 524 -4.62 4.35 25.23
C PRO A 524 -4.78 3.25 24.17
N VAL A 525 -5.84 2.43 24.26
CA VAL A 525 -6.10 1.32 23.31
C VAL A 525 -6.79 1.82 22.04
N LEU A 526 -7.57 2.90 22.12
CA LEU A 526 -8.40 3.35 21.01
C LEU A 526 -7.67 4.41 20.16
N PRO A 527 -7.59 4.23 18.83
CA PRO A 527 -6.96 5.19 17.96
C PRO A 527 -7.83 6.45 17.85
N GLY A 528 -7.35 7.55 18.42
CA GLY A 528 -8.07 8.82 18.43
C GLY A 528 -8.28 9.47 17.05
N ALA A 529 -7.69 8.95 15.97
CA ALA A 529 -7.98 9.44 14.62
C ALA A 529 -9.42 9.11 14.17
N VAL A 530 -9.99 8.02 14.69
CA VAL A 530 -11.32 7.53 14.35
C VAL A 530 -12.42 8.53 14.69
N ILE A 531 -12.26 9.29 15.79
CA ILE A 531 -13.28 10.26 16.19
C ILE A 531 -13.43 11.40 15.19
N TYR A 532 -12.38 11.77 14.45
CA TYR A 532 -12.48 12.85 13.47
C TYR A 532 -13.30 12.43 12.25
N VAL A 533 -13.15 11.17 11.84
CA VAL A 533 -13.99 10.58 10.79
C VAL A 533 -15.44 10.50 11.27
N PHE A 534 -15.65 10.01 12.49
CA PHE A 534 -16.97 9.95 13.11
C PHE A 534 -17.62 11.34 13.24
N ALA A 535 -16.85 12.36 13.63
CA ALA A 535 -17.30 13.74 13.73
C ALA A 535 -17.73 14.28 12.36
N GLY A 536 -16.98 13.98 11.29
CA GLY A 536 -17.37 14.33 9.92
C GLY A 536 -18.69 13.68 9.50
N ILE A 537 -18.84 12.38 9.76
CA ILE A 537 -20.04 11.61 9.42
C ILE A 537 -21.28 12.10 10.20
N MET A 538 -21.11 12.46 11.48
CA MET A 538 -22.25 12.82 12.34
C MET A 538 -22.58 14.30 12.33
N LEU A 539 -21.58 15.20 12.39
CA LEU A 539 -21.82 16.64 12.55
C LEU A 539 -22.22 17.32 11.26
N ILE A 540 -21.68 16.91 10.11
CA ILE A 540 -21.98 17.58 8.82
C ILE A 540 -23.46 17.40 8.45
N PRO A 541 -24.03 16.17 8.43
CA PRO A 541 -25.46 16.01 8.13
C PRO A 541 -26.37 16.64 9.19
N SER A 542 -25.97 16.58 10.46
CA SER A 542 -26.73 17.21 11.55
C SER A 542 -26.74 18.74 11.43
N TYR A 543 -25.66 19.33 10.92
CA TYR A 543 -25.58 20.76 10.65
C TYR A 543 -26.49 21.14 9.48
N GLU A 544 -26.44 20.39 8.37
CA GLU A 544 -27.30 20.61 7.19
C GLU A 544 -28.79 20.59 7.54
N ASN A 545 -29.21 19.71 8.46
CA ASN A 545 -30.59 19.63 8.93
C ASN A 545 -30.99 20.69 9.96
N SER A 546 -30.06 21.56 10.37
CA SER A 546 -30.30 22.58 11.39
C SER A 546 -30.77 23.92 10.80
N ALA A 547 -31.49 24.71 11.60
CA ALA A 547 -31.92 26.06 11.18
C ALA A 547 -30.75 27.00 10.83
N LEU A 548 -29.55 26.73 11.34
CA LEU A 548 -28.31 27.47 11.01
C LEU A 548 -27.91 27.26 9.55
N ALA A 549 -27.99 26.03 9.04
CA ALA A 549 -27.72 25.75 7.64
C ALA A 549 -28.73 26.41 6.72
N SER A 550 -30.00 26.48 7.11
CA SER A 550 -31.02 27.21 6.33
C SER A 550 -30.69 28.70 6.20
N TYR A 551 -30.18 29.33 7.26
CA TYR A 551 -29.73 30.73 7.23
C TYR A 551 -28.48 30.92 6.36
N GLU A 552 -27.47 30.06 6.50
CA GLU A 552 -26.24 30.13 5.70
C GLU A 552 -26.51 29.91 4.21
N LYS A 553 -27.35 28.92 3.87
CA LYS A 553 -27.78 28.65 2.49
C LYS A 553 -28.43 29.88 1.85
N SER A 554 -29.16 30.68 2.62
CA SER A 554 -29.78 31.92 2.10
C SER A 554 -28.80 33.05 1.80
N GLN A 555 -27.61 33.04 2.42
CA GLN A 555 -26.59 34.09 2.22
C GLN A 555 -25.47 33.68 1.27
N PHE A 556 -25.01 32.42 1.34
CA PHE A 556 -23.79 31.97 0.69
C PHE A 556 -24.00 30.86 -0.35
N GLY A 557 -25.24 30.39 -0.53
CA GLY A 557 -25.59 29.38 -1.54
C GLY A 557 -25.20 27.94 -1.20
N ASP A 558 -24.15 27.72 -0.40
CA ASP A 558 -23.71 26.39 0.06
C ASP A 558 -23.53 26.32 1.58
N SER A 559 -24.26 25.41 2.23
CA SER A 559 -24.21 25.19 3.70
C SER A 559 -23.17 24.15 4.13
N LYS A 560 -22.50 23.46 3.20
CA LYS A 560 -21.57 22.37 3.53
C LYS A 560 -20.28 22.86 4.17
N ILE A 561 -19.80 24.03 3.73
CA ILE A 561 -18.58 24.64 4.23
C ILE A 561 -18.74 24.97 5.73
N GLY A 562 -19.89 25.52 6.15
CA GLY A 562 -20.19 25.78 7.56
C GLY A 562 -20.12 24.51 8.42
N GLY A 563 -20.70 23.40 7.95
CA GLY A 563 -20.63 22.10 8.63
C GLY A 563 -19.21 21.57 8.76
N LEU A 564 -18.39 21.70 7.71
CA LEU A 564 -16.98 21.31 7.73
C LEU A 564 -16.17 22.15 8.72
N VAL A 565 -16.34 23.48 8.70
CA VAL A 565 -15.65 24.41 9.62
C VAL A 565 -16.04 24.11 11.07
N LEU A 566 -17.34 23.90 11.34
CA LEU A 566 -17.82 23.50 12.66
C LEU A 566 -17.18 22.17 13.10
N CYS A 567 -17.17 21.16 12.23
CA CYS A 567 -16.53 19.87 12.51
C CYS A 567 -15.04 20.03 12.86
N CYS A 568 -14.29 20.84 12.11
CA CYS A 568 -12.89 21.15 12.40
C CYS A 568 -12.71 21.83 13.76
N ILE A 569 -13.54 22.82 14.08
CA ILE A 569 -13.50 23.54 15.36
C ILE A 569 -13.81 22.57 16.52
N ILE A 570 -14.88 21.78 16.43
CA ILE A 570 -15.26 20.83 17.48
C ILE A 570 -14.19 19.74 17.64
N SER A 571 -13.61 19.26 16.53
CA SER A 571 -12.51 18.30 16.55
C SER A 571 -11.28 18.88 17.28
N LEU A 572 -10.92 20.13 16.99
CA LEU A 572 -9.83 20.84 17.66
C LEU A 572 -10.11 21.01 19.16
N ILE A 573 -11.31 21.48 19.53
CA ILE A 573 -11.72 21.64 20.93
C ILE A 573 -11.65 20.30 21.66
N THR A 574 -12.18 19.24 21.07
CA THR A 574 -12.17 17.88 21.64
C THR A 574 -10.74 17.42 21.89
N LYS A 575 -9.83 17.67 20.93
CA LYS A 575 -8.42 17.31 21.07
C LYS A 575 -7.73 18.10 22.18
N LEU A 576 -7.93 19.41 22.22
CA LEU A 576 -7.35 20.28 23.25
C LEU A 576 -7.88 19.93 24.64
N LEU A 577 -9.18 19.64 24.76
CA LEU A 577 -9.81 19.22 26.01
C LEU A 577 -9.26 17.87 26.48
N ALA A 578 -9.13 16.90 25.56
CA ALA A 578 -8.54 15.61 25.87
C ALA A 578 -7.08 15.75 26.35
N CYS A 579 -6.27 16.55 25.66
CA CYS A 579 -4.89 16.84 26.08
C CYS A 579 -4.84 17.52 27.46
N ALA A 580 -5.72 18.49 27.72
CA ALA A 580 -5.80 19.17 29.01
C ALA A 580 -6.21 18.20 30.13
N MET A 581 -7.19 17.33 29.89
CA MET A 581 -7.61 16.29 30.85
C MET A 581 -6.51 15.25 31.08
N GLN A 582 -5.84 14.77 30.02
CA GLN A 582 -4.69 13.87 30.16
C GLN A 582 -3.57 14.51 31.00
N GLN A 583 -3.25 15.79 30.77
CA GLN A 583 -2.21 16.47 31.53
C GLN A 583 -2.62 16.74 32.99
N LYS A 584 -3.86 17.17 33.23
CA LYS A 584 -4.34 17.56 34.56
C LYS A 584 -4.84 16.39 35.40
N VAL A 585 -5.67 15.50 34.85
CA VAL A 585 -6.28 14.40 35.61
C VAL A 585 -5.26 13.27 35.77
N ILE A 586 -4.68 12.80 34.66
CA ILE A 586 -3.76 11.66 34.66
C ILE A 586 -2.35 12.15 35.01
N GLY A 587 -1.83 13.13 34.27
CA GLY A 587 -0.45 13.62 34.40
C GLY A 587 -0.14 14.15 35.79
N GLN A 588 -0.98 15.04 36.34
CA GLN A 588 -0.75 15.60 37.67
C GLN A 588 -0.86 14.53 38.78
N TYR A 589 -1.82 13.62 38.69
CA TYR A 589 -2.00 12.56 39.67
C TYR A 589 -0.82 11.58 39.67
N PHE A 590 -0.38 11.14 38.48
CA PHE A 590 0.72 10.19 38.34
C PHE A 590 2.11 10.82 38.46
N SER A 591 2.23 12.16 38.36
CA SER A 591 3.50 12.87 38.53
C SER A 591 4.19 12.61 39.87
N ARG A 592 3.44 12.19 40.89
CA ARG A 592 3.99 11.88 42.22
C ARG A 592 4.84 10.61 42.22
N TYR A 593 4.54 9.64 41.35
CA TYR A 593 5.21 8.34 41.33
C TYR A 593 6.50 8.36 40.49
N VAL A 594 7.65 8.10 41.11
CA VAL A 594 8.96 8.09 40.42
C VAL A 594 9.04 6.98 39.36
N LYS A 595 8.47 5.80 39.64
CA LYS A 595 8.43 4.66 38.69
C LYS A 595 7.72 5.02 37.38
N ILE A 596 6.59 5.73 37.45
CA ILE A 596 5.84 6.14 36.26
C ILE A 596 6.61 7.21 35.48
N ARG A 597 7.27 8.15 36.17
CA ARG A 597 8.11 9.16 35.52
C ARG A 597 9.30 8.53 34.77
N GLN A 598 9.88 7.46 35.31
CA GLN A 598 10.93 6.68 34.64
C GLN A 598 10.38 5.91 33.45
N MET A 599 9.21 5.26 33.58
CA MET A 599 8.58 4.48 32.51
C MET A 599 8.16 5.36 31.31
N VAL A 600 7.59 6.53 31.56
CA VAL A 600 7.22 7.51 30.50
C VAL A 600 8.44 8.24 29.94
N ASN A 601 9.62 8.08 30.56
CA ASN A 601 10.86 8.72 30.16
C ASN A 601 10.72 10.25 30.01
N ILE A 602 10.09 10.90 31.00
CA ILE A 602 9.87 12.36 31.02
C ILE A 602 11.21 13.13 31.00
N ASN A 603 12.28 12.49 31.45
CA ASN A 603 13.63 13.05 31.45
C ASN A 603 14.43 12.74 30.17
N SER A 604 13.79 12.19 29.13
CA SER A 604 14.44 12.01 27.83
C SER A 604 14.91 13.35 27.26
N ASP A 605 16.02 13.31 26.53
CA ASP A 605 16.59 14.51 25.90
C ASP A 605 15.61 15.12 24.90
N LEU A 606 14.76 14.31 24.27
CA LEU A 606 13.69 14.78 23.39
C LEU A 606 12.67 15.64 24.16
N MET A 607 12.15 15.20 25.31
CA MET A 607 11.23 16.02 26.11
C MET A 607 11.88 17.27 26.69
N ARG A 608 13.14 17.18 27.10
CA ARG A 608 13.90 18.34 27.58
C ARG A 608 14.13 19.37 26.47
N GLY A 609 14.49 18.91 25.28
CA GLY A 609 14.63 19.72 24.08
C GLY A 609 13.31 20.37 23.69
N THR A 610 12.22 19.61 23.63
CA THR A 610 10.86 20.12 23.38
C THR A 610 10.47 21.19 24.41
N LYS A 611 10.70 20.95 25.71
CA LYS A 611 10.45 21.93 26.76
C LYS A 611 11.26 23.21 26.55
N LEU A 612 12.54 23.09 26.18
CA LEU A 612 13.42 24.24 25.97
C LEU A 612 12.99 25.08 24.76
N ILE A 613 12.61 24.42 23.66
CA ILE A 613 12.02 25.07 22.47
C ILE A 613 10.69 25.74 22.80
N LEU A 614 9.82 25.07 23.58
CA LEU A 614 8.52 25.60 23.97
C LEU A 614 8.61 26.75 24.99
N SER A 615 9.68 26.78 25.81
CA SER A 615 9.90 27.82 26.82
C SER A 615 10.46 29.13 26.25
N ASP A 616 11.03 29.10 25.04
CA ASP A 616 11.50 30.32 24.36
C ASP A 616 10.31 31.25 24.07
N SER A 617 10.42 32.55 24.35
CA SER A 617 9.30 33.49 24.15
C SER A 617 9.02 33.75 22.66
N LYS A 618 9.96 33.39 21.78
CA LYS A 618 9.85 33.62 20.34
C LYS A 618 9.11 32.48 19.65
N PHE A 619 8.26 32.82 18.68
CA PHE A 619 7.67 31.85 17.75
C PHE A 619 8.74 31.44 16.72
N THR A 620 9.55 30.46 17.08
CA THR A 620 10.53 29.85 16.17
C THR A 620 9.85 28.78 15.32
N LEU A 621 10.36 28.51 14.11
CA LEU A 621 9.85 27.46 13.23
C LEU A 621 9.79 26.10 13.95
N ALA A 622 10.83 25.77 14.73
CA ALA A 622 10.88 24.55 15.52
C ALA A 622 9.72 24.45 16.52
N LYS A 623 9.28 25.58 17.09
CA LYS A 623 8.13 25.64 18.00
C LYS A 623 6.83 25.35 17.27
N VAL A 624 6.67 25.91 16.07
CA VAL A 624 5.50 25.69 15.20
C VAL A 624 5.46 24.26 14.67
N SER A 625 6.60 23.60 14.45
CA SER A 625 6.63 22.19 14.01
C SER A 625 6.35 21.18 15.13
N ILE A 626 6.48 21.59 16.40
CA ILE A 626 6.18 20.77 17.58
C ILE A 626 4.70 20.88 17.97
N LEU A 627 4.12 22.09 17.83
CA LEU A 627 2.71 22.40 18.10
C LEU A 627 1.82 21.91 16.95
#